data_AF-A0A4Q2YQG6-F1
#
_entry.id   AF-A0A4Q2YQG6-F1
#
_cell.length_a   1.000
_cell.length_b   1.000
_cell.length_c   1.000
_cell.angle_alpha   90.00
_cell.angle_beta   90.00
_cell.angle_gamma   90.00
#
_symmetry.space_group_name_H-M   'P 1'
#
loop_
_entity.id
_entity.type
_entity.pdbx_description
1 polymer ?
#
loop_
_entity_poly.entity_id
_entity_poly.type
_entity_poly.pdbx_seq_one_letter_code
_entity_poly.pdbx_strand_id
1 'polypeptide(L)'
;HQTDISSMEDLSYYDEHSLNIERAYAMACMMIGKDQDYFASVGDFYNIDPDSRDRCAWTYEETETAWNTVLAPHLRAEEAGANIEVVYEDPGEGYEIYADAIKDAQILEHAAELVTDTYVLPRPIVFRAQMCGEANAYYSGSGEIIYCYEVAEEMSNLYLSDVIQYYSDEDTDQDDAVEGDEPEEEDVEESGGTSSG
;
A
#
# COMPACT_ATOMS: atom_id res chain seq x y z
N HIS A 1 -17.73 7.97 21.81
CA HIS A 1 -18.07 7.23 20.59
C HIS A 1 -17.14 6.05 20.54
N GLN A 2 -17.71 4.86 20.62
CA GLN A 2 -17.00 3.59 20.69
C GLN A 2 -16.62 3.23 19.26
N THR A 3 -15.33 3.30 18.92
CA THR A 3 -14.84 3.03 17.57
C THR A 3 -15.12 1.57 17.24
N ASP A 4 -15.78 1.36 16.10
CA ASP A 4 -16.36 0.09 15.67
C ASP A 4 -15.25 -0.91 15.32
N ILE A 5 -15.17 -1.98 16.11
CA ILE A 5 -14.17 -3.06 15.99
C ILE A 5 -14.45 -3.92 14.74
N SER A 6 -15.60 -3.73 14.07
CA SER A 6 -16.03 -4.57 12.95
C SER A 6 -15.18 -4.41 11.68
N SER A 7 -14.52 -3.26 11.47
CA SER A 7 -13.71 -3.01 10.27
C SER A 7 -12.42 -3.85 10.23
N MET A 8 -11.90 -4.26 11.40
CA MET A 8 -10.72 -5.14 11.48
C MET A 8 -11.09 -6.63 11.45
N GLU A 9 -12.34 -6.98 11.73
CA GLU A 9 -12.83 -8.36 11.74
C GLU A 9 -13.18 -8.88 10.33
N ASP A 10 -13.30 -7.99 9.33
CA ASP A 10 -13.65 -8.36 7.94
C ASP A 10 -12.42 -8.62 7.04
N LEU A 11 -11.21 -8.48 7.58
CA LEU A 11 -9.99 -8.98 6.93
C LEU A 11 -9.99 -10.51 7.07
N SER A 12 -10.46 -11.18 6.01
CA SER A 12 -10.71 -12.62 5.91
C SER A 12 -9.66 -13.48 6.65
N TYR A 13 -10.07 -13.97 7.81
CA TYR A 13 -9.26 -14.70 8.80
C TYR A 13 -8.69 -16.06 8.32
N TYR A 14 -8.91 -16.45 7.06
CA TYR A 14 -8.53 -17.78 6.52
C TYR A 14 -7.99 -17.79 5.09
N ASP A 15 -7.57 -16.66 4.54
CA ASP A 15 -6.79 -16.68 3.31
C ASP A 15 -5.30 -16.66 3.65
N GLU A 16 -4.53 -17.61 3.13
CA GLU A 16 -3.06 -17.59 3.24
C GLU A 16 -2.44 -16.37 2.54
N HIS A 17 -3.24 -15.70 1.71
CA HIS A 17 -2.94 -14.51 0.92
C HIS A 17 -3.58 -13.22 1.44
N SER A 18 -4.49 -13.25 2.42
CA SER A 18 -4.88 -12.01 3.11
C SER A 18 -3.74 -11.56 4.03
N LEU A 19 -3.63 -10.26 4.25
CA LEU A 19 -2.84 -9.69 5.34
C LEU A 19 -3.44 -10.18 6.65
N ASN A 20 -3.11 -11.42 7.06
CA ASN A 20 -3.54 -11.98 8.34
C ASN A 20 -3.25 -10.91 9.39
N ILE A 21 -4.27 -10.54 10.17
CA ILE A 21 -4.20 -9.45 11.14
C ILE A 21 -2.97 -9.56 12.07
N GLU A 22 -2.51 -10.78 12.35
CA GLU A 22 -1.27 -11.05 13.10
C GLU A 22 -0.01 -10.59 12.34
N ARG A 23 0.05 -10.86 11.03
CA ARG A 23 1.15 -10.41 10.14
C ARG A 23 1.08 -8.91 9.92
N ALA A 24 -0.11 -8.35 9.71
CA ALA A 24 -0.31 -6.91 9.58
C ALA A 24 0.15 -6.18 10.85
N TYR A 25 -0.21 -6.70 12.02
CA TYR A 25 0.28 -6.18 13.30
C TYR A 25 1.81 -6.31 13.42
N ALA A 26 2.39 -7.44 13.03
CA ALA A 26 3.84 -7.62 13.05
C ALA A 26 4.56 -6.61 12.13
N MET A 27 4.02 -6.36 10.94
CA MET A 27 4.56 -5.33 10.02
C MET A 27 4.44 -3.93 10.61
N ALA A 28 3.27 -3.56 11.13
CA ALA A 28 3.04 -2.28 11.81
C ALA A 28 4.01 -2.10 12.98
N CYS A 29 4.22 -3.15 13.78
CA CYS A 29 5.19 -3.16 14.87
C CYS A 29 6.62 -2.98 14.36
N MET A 30 7.03 -3.64 13.26
CA MET A 30 8.35 -3.43 12.66
C MET A 30 8.54 -1.99 12.13
N MET A 31 7.50 -1.39 11.54
CA MET A 31 7.53 0.00 11.08
C MET A 31 7.73 0.95 12.27
N ILE A 32 6.86 0.85 13.28
CA ILE A 32 6.93 1.67 14.50
C ILE A 32 8.28 1.48 15.20
N GLY A 33 8.77 0.23 15.27
CA GLY A 33 10.05 -0.07 15.90
C GLY A 33 11.24 0.56 15.20
N LYS A 34 11.19 0.72 13.87
CA LYS A 34 12.21 1.42 13.08
C LYS A 34 12.24 2.92 13.37
N ASP A 35 11.07 3.55 13.40
CA ASP A 35 10.93 4.99 13.61
C ASP A 35 9.55 5.32 14.19
N GLN A 36 9.49 5.46 15.51
CA GLN A 36 8.23 5.67 16.23
C GLN A 36 7.57 7.01 15.88
N ASP A 37 8.37 8.04 15.59
CA ASP A 37 7.86 9.39 15.28
C ASP A 37 7.28 9.42 13.88
N TYR A 38 7.99 8.84 12.91
CA TYR A 38 7.52 8.77 11.51
C TYR A 38 6.26 7.90 11.37
N PHE A 39 6.14 6.82 12.16
CA PHE A 39 5.03 5.87 12.09
C PHE A 39 4.00 6.03 13.23
N ALA A 40 3.96 7.19 13.91
CA ALA A 40 3.03 7.42 15.01
C ALA A 40 1.56 7.17 14.63
N SER A 41 1.15 7.62 13.44
CA SER A 41 -0.22 7.42 12.92
C SER A 41 -0.57 5.95 12.67
N VAL A 42 0.40 5.13 12.25
CA VAL A 42 0.24 3.68 12.11
C VAL A 42 0.02 3.05 13.48
N GLY A 43 0.79 3.48 14.49
CA GLY A 43 0.60 3.05 15.88
C GLY A 43 -0.78 3.41 16.43
N ASP A 44 -1.29 4.59 16.10
CA ASP A 44 -2.63 5.01 16.50
C ASP A 44 -3.72 4.20 15.78
N PHE A 45 -3.58 3.98 14.48
CA PHE A 45 -4.51 3.19 13.66
C PHE A 45 -4.66 1.75 14.16
N TYR A 46 -3.55 1.09 14.48
CA TYR A 46 -3.55 -0.27 15.05
C TYR A 46 -3.78 -0.29 16.57
N ASN A 47 -4.05 0.86 17.21
CA ASN A 47 -4.23 1.01 18.65
C ASN A 47 -3.10 0.36 19.49
N ILE A 48 -1.86 0.54 19.02
CA ILE A 48 -0.64 0.06 19.67
C ILE A 48 -0.29 1.07 20.78
N ASP A 49 -0.45 0.64 22.03
CA ASP A 49 -0.16 1.44 23.21
C ASP A 49 1.34 1.76 23.38
N PRO A 50 1.72 2.79 24.14
CA PRO A 50 3.12 3.21 24.28
C PRO A 50 4.08 2.11 24.75
N ASP A 51 3.67 1.25 25.69
CA ASP A 51 4.53 0.17 26.19
C ASP A 51 4.77 -0.88 25.09
N SER A 52 3.76 -1.11 24.24
CA SER A 52 3.88 -1.97 23.06
C SER A 52 4.79 -1.35 21.99
N ARG A 53 4.78 -0.02 21.79
CA ARG A 53 5.68 0.67 20.84
C ARG A 53 7.16 0.52 21.24
N ASP A 54 7.47 0.62 22.53
CA ASP A 54 8.82 0.37 23.04
C ASP A 54 9.27 -1.08 22.79
N ARG A 55 8.35 -2.04 22.96
CA ARG A 55 8.63 -3.46 22.62
C ARG A 55 8.84 -3.65 21.12
N CYS A 56 8.12 -2.92 20.29
CA CYS A 56 8.31 -2.92 18.84
C CYS A 56 9.71 -2.42 18.46
N ALA A 57 10.21 -1.36 19.11
CA ALA A 57 11.58 -0.87 18.90
C ALA A 57 12.63 -1.93 19.27
N TRP A 58 12.48 -2.60 20.41
CA TRP A 58 13.36 -3.70 20.80
C TRP A 58 13.30 -4.87 19.80
N THR A 59 12.10 -5.22 19.34
CA THR A 59 11.91 -6.30 18.36
C THR A 59 12.56 -5.96 17.02
N TYR A 60 12.45 -4.70 16.59
CA TYR A 60 13.10 -4.22 15.38
C TYR A 60 14.63 -4.29 15.50
N GLU A 61 15.21 -3.82 16.61
CA GLU A 61 16.66 -3.84 16.84
C GLU A 61 17.24 -5.27 16.83
N GLU A 62 16.58 -6.21 17.51
CA GLU A 62 16.98 -7.63 17.52
C GLU A 62 16.89 -8.22 16.10
N THR A 63 15.81 -7.92 15.38
CA THR A 63 15.59 -8.44 14.02
C THR A 63 16.59 -7.85 13.04
N GLU A 64 16.85 -6.55 13.09
CA GLU A 64 17.84 -5.87 12.25
C GLU A 64 19.25 -6.40 12.53
N THR A 65 19.60 -6.60 13.80
CA THR A 65 20.89 -7.19 14.19
C THR A 65 21.04 -8.61 13.63
N ALA A 66 20.01 -9.45 13.76
CA ALA A 66 20.02 -10.81 13.23
C ALA A 66 20.13 -10.81 11.70
N TRP A 67 19.36 -9.97 11.02
CA TRP A 67 19.36 -9.79 9.57
C TRP A 67 20.74 -9.39 9.05
N ASN A 68 21.30 -8.33 9.63
CA ASN A 68 22.62 -7.83 9.26
C ASN A 68 23.72 -8.85 9.53
N THR A 69 23.63 -9.61 10.63
CA THR A 69 24.61 -10.64 10.96
C THR A 69 24.65 -11.75 9.91
N VAL A 70 23.48 -12.23 9.48
CA VAL A 70 23.39 -13.32 8.49
C VAL A 70 23.84 -12.84 7.10
N LEU A 71 23.55 -11.59 6.76
CA LEU A 71 23.81 -11.05 5.42
C LEU A 71 25.15 -10.33 5.27
N ALA A 72 25.84 -10.02 6.37
CA ALA A 72 27.14 -9.34 6.35
C ALA A 72 28.16 -9.95 5.35
N PRO A 73 28.28 -11.28 5.21
CA PRO A 73 29.20 -11.87 4.23
C PRO A 73 28.80 -11.65 2.76
N HIS A 74 27.55 -11.25 2.52
CA HIS A 74 26.96 -11.09 1.19
C HIS A 74 26.79 -9.63 0.79
N LEU A 75 27.08 -8.66 1.68
CA LEU A 75 26.99 -7.24 1.37
C LEU A 75 28.02 -6.85 0.29
N ARG A 76 27.58 -6.02 -0.65
CA ARG A 76 28.43 -5.47 -1.70
C ARG A 76 29.35 -4.42 -1.11
N ALA A 77 30.66 -4.64 -1.22
CA ALA A 77 31.68 -3.64 -0.92
C ALA A 77 32.08 -2.89 -2.19
N GLU A 78 32.78 -3.58 -3.10
CA GLU A 78 33.23 -3.03 -4.40
C GLU A 78 33.09 -4.06 -5.54
N GLU A 79 32.90 -5.35 -5.20
CA GLU A 79 32.84 -6.43 -6.17
C GLU A 79 31.49 -6.44 -6.91
N ALA A 80 31.54 -6.65 -8.22
CA ALA A 80 30.34 -6.90 -9.01
C ALA A 80 29.87 -8.34 -8.77
N GLY A 81 28.65 -8.49 -8.27
CA GLY A 81 27.96 -9.79 -8.23
C GLY A 81 27.46 -10.22 -9.61
N ALA A 82 26.79 -11.37 -9.66
CA ALA A 82 26.00 -11.72 -10.84
C ALA A 82 24.82 -10.75 -11.03
N ASN A 83 24.33 -10.64 -12.28
CA ASN A 83 23.19 -9.78 -12.60
C ASN A 83 21.85 -10.48 -12.33
N ILE A 84 20.81 -9.66 -12.19
CA ILE A 84 19.41 -10.10 -12.25
C ILE A 84 18.88 -9.78 -13.64
N GLU A 85 18.31 -10.77 -14.31
CA GLU A 85 17.60 -10.60 -15.57
C GLU A 85 16.11 -10.40 -15.29
N VAL A 86 15.51 -9.34 -15.84
CA VAL A 86 14.06 -9.10 -15.73
C VAL A 86 13.38 -9.56 -17.02
N VAL A 87 12.36 -10.39 -16.88
CA VAL A 87 11.60 -10.96 -18.00
C VAL A 87 10.10 -10.74 -17.78
N TYR A 88 9.41 -10.25 -18.81
CA TYR A 88 7.96 -10.12 -18.84
C TYR A 88 7.41 -11.13 -19.84
N GLU A 89 6.63 -12.09 -19.35
CA GLU A 89 5.91 -13.03 -20.20
C GLU A 89 4.62 -12.40 -20.75
N ASP A 90 4.02 -13.07 -21.75
CA ASP A 90 2.72 -12.70 -22.27
C ASP A 90 1.67 -12.67 -21.13
N PRO A 91 1.01 -11.52 -20.89
CA PRO A 91 0.00 -11.42 -19.84
C PRO A 91 -1.28 -12.19 -20.16
N GLY A 92 -1.50 -12.57 -21.42
CA GLY A 92 -2.79 -13.11 -21.84
C GLY A 92 -3.88 -12.04 -21.87
N GLU A 93 -5.06 -12.46 -22.34
CA GLU A 93 -6.19 -11.55 -22.58
C GLU A 93 -6.74 -10.98 -21.27
N GLY A 94 -6.80 -9.64 -21.17
CA GLY A 94 -7.40 -8.92 -20.05
C GLY A 94 -6.43 -8.46 -18.97
N TYR A 95 -5.15 -8.86 -19.03
CA TYR A 95 -4.12 -8.47 -18.07
C TYR A 95 -3.08 -7.50 -18.63
N GLU A 96 -3.25 -7.03 -19.88
CA GLU A 96 -2.31 -6.12 -20.53
C GLU A 96 -2.13 -4.83 -19.73
N ILE A 97 -3.21 -4.28 -19.17
CA ILE A 97 -3.16 -3.07 -18.34
C ILE A 97 -2.30 -3.25 -17.08
N TYR A 98 -2.37 -4.42 -16.44
CA TYR A 98 -1.61 -4.71 -15.23
C TYR A 98 -0.14 -4.99 -15.54
N ALA A 99 0.14 -5.72 -16.61
CA ALA A 99 1.50 -5.96 -17.08
C ALA A 99 2.19 -4.66 -17.51
N ASP A 100 1.49 -3.81 -18.26
CA ASP A 100 1.98 -2.48 -18.65
C ASP A 100 2.21 -1.62 -17.40
N ALA A 101 1.29 -1.62 -16.42
CA ALA A 101 1.47 -0.86 -15.17
C ALA A 101 2.72 -1.30 -14.39
N ILE A 102 2.96 -2.60 -14.23
CA ILE A 102 4.17 -3.12 -13.54
C ILE A 102 5.44 -2.72 -14.29
N LYS A 103 5.41 -2.80 -15.62
CA LYS A 103 6.56 -2.50 -16.48
C LYS A 103 6.87 -1.02 -16.56
N ASP A 104 5.85 -0.18 -16.71
CA ASP A 104 5.98 1.28 -16.79
C ASP A 104 6.44 1.86 -15.44
N ALA A 105 5.99 1.27 -14.33
CA ALA A 105 6.48 1.60 -12.99
C ALA A 105 7.87 1.00 -12.68
N GLN A 106 8.42 0.18 -13.59
CA GLN A 106 9.73 -0.46 -13.46
C GLN A 106 9.90 -1.23 -12.14
N ILE A 107 8.83 -1.87 -11.66
CA ILE A 107 8.80 -2.48 -10.32
C ILE A 107 9.90 -3.54 -10.17
N LEU A 108 10.04 -4.42 -11.16
CA LEU A 108 11.01 -5.52 -11.11
C LEU A 108 12.44 -5.01 -11.35
N GLU A 109 12.62 -4.00 -12.19
CA GLU A 109 13.92 -3.38 -12.44
C GLU A 109 14.43 -2.66 -11.20
N HIS A 110 13.59 -1.88 -10.52
CA HIS A 110 13.98 -1.21 -9.27
C HIS A 110 14.28 -2.22 -8.15
N ALA A 111 13.51 -3.30 -8.05
CA ALA A 111 13.81 -4.38 -7.12
C ALA A 111 15.15 -5.06 -7.47
N ALA A 112 15.41 -5.31 -8.75
CA ALA A 112 16.67 -5.89 -9.22
C ALA A 112 17.87 -4.98 -8.93
N GLU A 113 17.73 -3.68 -9.19
CA GLU A 113 18.75 -2.66 -8.88
C GLU A 113 19.05 -2.62 -7.37
N LEU A 114 18.02 -2.54 -6.53
CA LEU A 114 18.17 -2.52 -5.08
C LEU A 114 18.96 -3.74 -4.58
N VAL A 115 18.62 -4.93 -5.06
CA VAL A 115 19.31 -6.17 -4.64
C VAL A 115 20.75 -6.18 -5.14
N THR A 116 20.99 -5.83 -6.40
CA THR A 116 22.33 -5.86 -6.99
C THR A 116 23.25 -4.76 -6.46
N ASP A 117 22.72 -3.63 -6.01
CA ASP A 117 23.48 -2.56 -5.35
C ASP A 117 23.81 -2.89 -3.90
N THR A 118 22.99 -3.71 -3.24
CA THR A 118 23.19 -4.05 -1.83
C THR A 118 24.02 -5.32 -1.63
N TYR A 119 23.90 -6.32 -2.51
CA TYR A 119 24.47 -7.66 -2.30
C TYR A 119 25.32 -8.19 -3.45
N VAL A 120 26.34 -9.00 -3.13
CA VAL A 120 27.12 -9.77 -4.11
C VAL A 120 26.41 -11.09 -4.40
N LEU A 121 25.68 -11.14 -5.51
CA LEU A 121 24.96 -12.34 -5.91
C LEU A 121 25.92 -13.45 -6.37
N PRO A 122 25.82 -14.68 -5.81
CA PRO A 122 26.75 -15.77 -6.14
C PRO A 122 26.48 -16.40 -7.52
N ARG A 123 25.33 -16.10 -8.13
CA ARG A 123 24.88 -16.64 -9.42
C ARG A 123 23.78 -15.75 -10.02
N PRO A 124 23.58 -15.79 -11.35
CA PRO A 124 22.48 -15.07 -11.98
C PRO A 124 21.13 -15.52 -11.43
N ILE A 125 20.21 -14.57 -11.34
CA ILE A 125 18.82 -14.77 -10.92
C ILE A 125 17.90 -14.16 -11.98
N VAL A 126 16.71 -14.72 -12.15
CA VAL A 126 15.68 -14.17 -13.04
C VAL A 126 14.52 -13.64 -12.21
N PHE A 127 14.09 -12.42 -12.47
CA PHE A 127 12.82 -11.88 -12.01
C PHE A 127 11.84 -11.94 -13.17
N ARG A 128 10.79 -12.74 -13.05
CA ARG A 128 9.82 -12.98 -14.10
C ARG A 128 8.45 -12.45 -13.71
N ALA A 129 7.85 -11.62 -14.54
CA ALA A 129 6.43 -11.34 -14.48
C ALA A 129 5.66 -12.29 -15.40
N GLN A 130 4.63 -12.99 -14.90
CA GLN A 130 3.82 -13.92 -15.70
C GLN A 130 2.43 -14.14 -15.08
N MET A 131 1.54 -14.80 -15.82
CA MET A 131 0.30 -15.35 -15.26
C MET A 131 0.58 -16.58 -14.39
N CYS A 132 -0.09 -16.67 -13.25
CA CYS A 132 0.06 -17.79 -12.30
C CYS A 132 -1.25 -18.52 -12.02
N GLY A 133 -2.39 -17.88 -12.27
CA GLY A 133 -3.73 -18.35 -11.90
C GLY A 133 -4.13 -17.95 -10.48
N GLU A 134 -3.26 -17.31 -9.72
CA GLU A 134 -3.51 -16.78 -8.37
C GLU A 134 -2.57 -15.60 -8.08
N ALA A 135 -3.02 -14.67 -7.22
CA ALA A 135 -2.24 -13.50 -6.82
C ALA A 135 -1.14 -13.89 -5.83
N ASN A 136 0.10 -13.99 -6.32
CA ASN A 136 1.24 -14.41 -5.51
C ASN A 136 2.59 -13.91 -6.06
N ALA A 137 3.64 -14.09 -5.27
CA ALA A 137 5.03 -14.00 -5.72
C ALA A 137 5.83 -15.23 -5.25
N TYR A 138 6.28 -16.05 -6.18
CA TYR A 138 6.99 -17.30 -5.88
C TYR A 138 8.50 -17.14 -5.96
N TYR A 139 9.20 -18.01 -5.25
CA TYR A 139 10.62 -18.26 -5.44
C TYR A 139 10.84 -19.70 -5.89
N SER A 140 11.52 -19.88 -7.02
CA SER A 140 12.06 -21.19 -7.41
C SER A 140 13.42 -21.39 -6.75
N GLY A 141 13.64 -22.55 -6.13
CA GLY A 141 14.93 -22.91 -5.52
C GLY A 141 16.13 -22.84 -6.49
N SER A 142 15.87 -22.77 -7.79
CA SER A 142 16.83 -22.56 -8.88
C SER A 142 17.20 -21.10 -9.12
N GLY A 143 16.72 -20.13 -8.34
CA GLY A 143 17.06 -18.70 -8.46
C GLY A 143 16.22 -17.98 -9.50
N GLU A 144 14.92 -18.16 -9.39
CA GLU A 144 13.94 -17.37 -10.12
C GLU A 144 12.93 -16.84 -9.12
N ILE A 145 12.63 -15.55 -9.20
CA ILE A 145 11.50 -14.93 -8.53
C ILE A 145 10.43 -14.73 -9.59
N ILE A 146 9.22 -15.17 -9.29
CA ILE A 146 8.06 -15.04 -10.17
C ILE A 146 7.09 -14.08 -9.50
N TYR A 147 6.78 -12.98 -10.18
CA TYR A 147 5.79 -12.00 -9.76
C TYR A 147 4.54 -12.17 -10.63
N CYS A 148 3.42 -12.56 -10.03
CA CYS A 148 2.22 -12.88 -10.78
C CYS A 148 1.48 -11.59 -11.17
N TYR A 149 0.99 -11.49 -12.41
CA TYR A 149 0.24 -10.32 -12.87
C TYR A 149 -1.05 -10.10 -12.05
N GLU A 150 -1.62 -11.19 -11.52
CA GLU A 150 -2.77 -11.21 -10.63
C GLU A 150 -2.54 -10.41 -9.33
N VAL A 151 -1.27 -10.24 -8.88
CA VAL A 151 -0.96 -9.38 -7.72
C VAL A 151 -1.29 -7.91 -8.01
N ALA A 152 -1.04 -7.43 -9.23
CA ALA A 152 -1.35 -6.04 -9.59
C ALA A 152 -2.85 -5.82 -9.77
N GLU A 153 -3.58 -6.82 -10.24
CA GLU A 153 -5.04 -6.81 -10.24
C GLU A 153 -5.59 -6.75 -8.81
N GLU A 154 -5.14 -7.64 -7.93
CA GLU A 154 -5.59 -7.68 -6.54
C GLU A 154 -5.29 -6.36 -5.81
N MET A 155 -4.08 -5.83 -5.98
CA MET A 155 -3.69 -4.54 -5.42
C MET A 155 -4.57 -3.39 -5.95
N SER A 156 -4.91 -3.42 -7.24
CA SER A 156 -5.81 -2.43 -7.84
C SER A 156 -7.21 -2.52 -7.25
N ASN A 157 -7.71 -3.74 -7.05
CA ASN A 157 -9.01 -3.97 -6.42
C ASN A 157 -9.05 -3.47 -4.98
N LEU A 158 -8.01 -3.77 -4.17
CA LEU A 158 -7.89 -3.25 -2.81
C LEU A 158 -7.86 -1.71 -2.77
N TYR A 159 -7.13 -1.08 -3.68
CA TYR A 159 -7.11 0.38 -3.77
C TYR A 159 -8.50 0.96 -4.12
N LEU A 160 -9.22 0.32 -5.03
CA LEU A 160 -10.56 0.77 -5.43
C LEU A 160 -11.62 0.51 -4.34
N SER A 161 -11.54 -0.63 -3.64
CA SER A 161 -12.53 -1.01 -2.62
C SER A 161 -12.29 -0.35 -1.28
N ASP A 162 -11.05 -0.22 -0.85
CA ASP A 162 -10.76 0.16 0.54
C ASP A 162 -10.31 1.60 0.63
N VAL A 163 -9.51 2.07 -0.33
CA VAL A 163 -8.95 3.43 -0.28
C VAL A 163 -9.95 4.42 -0.88
N ILE A 164 -10.43 4.19 -2.11
CA ILE A 164 -11.37 5.12 -2.74
C ILE A 164 -12.73 5.11 -2.04
N GLN A 165 -13.24 3.95 -1.62
CA GLN A 165 -14.52 3.90 -0.91
C GLN A 165 -14.45 4.64 0.43
N TYR A 166 -13.35 4.48 1.18
CA TYR A 166 -13.11 5.22 2.42
C TYR A 166 -13.14 6.74 2.20
N TYR A 167 -12.51 7.25 1.14
CA TYR A 167 -12.58 8.67 0.79
C TYR A 167 -13.97 9.11 0.31
N SER A 168 -14.73 8.24 -0.37
CA SER A 168 -16.10 8.59 -0.80
C SER A 168 -17.09 8.63 0.36
N ASP A 169 -16.89 7.80 1.39
CA ASP A 169 -17.76 7.77 2.56
C ASP A 169 -17.50 8.99 3.48
N GLU A 170 -16.25 9.45 3.62
CA GLU A 170 -15.91 10.68 4.36
C GLU A 170 -16.48 11.96 3.72
N ASP A 171 -16.65 11.99 2.39
CA ASP A 171 -17.28 13.13 1.69
C ASP A 171 -18.80 13.19 1.91
N THR A 172 -19.47 12.10 2.27
CA THR A 172 -20.92 12.08 2.49
C THR A 172 -21.38 12.64 3.85
N ASP A 173 -20.47 12.79 4.82
CA ASP A 173 -20.76 13.45 6.11
C ASP A 173 -20.73 14.99 6.02
N GLN A 174 -20.46 15.57 4.84
CA GLN A 174 -20.39 17.02 4.62
C GLN A 174 -21.52 17.60 3.74
N ASP A 175 -22.50 16.78 3.36
CA ASP A 175 -23.62 17.20 2.48
C ASP A 175 -24.98 17.41 3.19
N ASP A 176 -25.02 17.44 4.53
CA ASP A 176 -26.24 17.77 5.31
C ASP A 176 -26.37 19.27 5.66
N ALA A 177 -25.77 20.16 4.85
CA ALA A 177 -25.97 21.61 4.99
C ALA A 177 -26.07 22.32 3.64
N VAL A 178 -27.06 21.95 2.82
CA VAL A 178 -27.65 22.88 1.86
C VAL A 178 -29.11 23.07 2.23
N GLU A 179 -29.35 23.85 3.30
CA GLU A 179 -30.62 24.56 3.43
C GLU A 179 -30.76 25.47 2.20
N GLY A 180 -31.90 25.36 1.51
CA GLY A 180 -32.21 26.16 0.35
C GLY A 180 -32.25 27.65 0.71
N ASP A 181 -31.36 28.43 0.11
CA ASP A 181 -31.55 29.87 -0.04
C ASP A 181 -32.47 30.09 -1.25
N GLU A 182 -33.77 30.25 -0.99
CA GLU A 182 -34.68 30.90 -1.93
C GLU A 182 -34.37 32.41 -1.92
N PRO A 183 -34.10 33.07 -3.06
CA PRO A 183 -33.92 34.52 -3.05
C PRO A 183 -35.28 35.21 -2.84
N GLU A 184 -35.45 35.90 -1.70
CA GLU A 184 -36.56 36.82 -1.50
C GLU A 184 -36.45 38.01 -2.46
N GLU A 185 -37.51 38.28 -3.22
CA GLU A 185 -37.62 39.46 -4.08
C GLU A 185 -37.80 40.72 -3.21
N GLU A 186 -36.93 41.72 -3.42
CA GLU A 186 -37.07 43.04 -2.81
C GLU A 186 -38.25 43.82 -3.46
N ASP A 187 -39.33 44.01 -2.71
CA ASP A 187 -40.40 44.94 -3.03
C ASP A 187 -39.90 46.40 -2.97
N VAL A 188 -39.71 47.02 -4.13
CA VAL A 188 -39.48 48.47 -4.28
C VAL A 188 -40.82 49.20 -4.39
N GLU A 189 -41.32 49.74 -3.28
CA GLU A 189 -42.43 50.72 -3.31
C GLU A 189 -41.91 52.11 -3.71
N GLU A 190 -42.19 52.55 -4.95
CA GLU A 190 -42.17 53.98 -5.29
C GLU A 190 -43.59 54.50 -5.48
N SER A 191 -43.89 55.53 -4.68
CA SER A 191 -45.12 56.28 -4.60
C SER A 191 -45.63 56.80 -5.95
N GLY A 192 -46.93 56.61 -6.19
CA GLY A 192 -47.65 57.27 -7.28
C GLY A 192 -47.70 58.79 -7.12
N GLY A 193 -47.18 59.50 -8.12
CA GLY A 193 -47.53 60.88 -8.43
C GLY A 193 -48.60 60.92 -9.52
N THR A 194 -49.77 61.48 -9.21
CA THR A 194 -50.87 61.66 -10.16
C THR A 194 -50.76 63.01 -10.88
N SER A 195 -51.32 63.02 -12.09
CA SER A 195 -51.40 64.09 -13.08
C SER A 195 -52.11 65.38 -12.63
N SER A 196 -51.68 66.52 -13.21
CA SER A 196 -52.51 67.56 -13.91
C SER A 196 -52.27 68.99 -13.43
N GLY A 197 -51.96 69.90 -14.38
CA GLY A 197 -51.95 71.36 -14.18
C GLY A 197 -50.96 72.09 -15.06
#